data_AF-A0AAD5D9Q7-F1
#
_entry.id   AF-A0AAD5D9Q7-F1
#
_cell.length_a   1.000
_cell.length_b   1.000
_cell.length_c   1.000
_cell.angle_alpha   90.00
_cell.angle_beta   90.00
_cell.angle_gamma   90.00
#
_symmetry.space_group_name_H-M   'P 1'
#
loop_
_entity.id
_entity.type
_entity.pdbx_description
1 polymer ?
#
loop_
_entity_poly.entity_id
_entity_poly.type
_entity_poly.pdbx_seq_one_letter_code
_entity_poly.pdbx_strand_id
1 'polypeptide(L)'
;KADTAKNEKNRASVVAINAEIRRTKAKLVEEVPKLQRLAMKKVKGLSPEEFAARHDLVQALPDRIQAIPDGGSAAPKQTGGWAASASRTNNIKFDSDGRFDDDYFQQSEESSQFRNEFEMRKMKQACTDYSDQGLDMISEGLDTLKNMAQDMNEEVDRQVPLMDEIDDKVDKATSDLRNTNVRLKHTVNQLRSSRNFCIDIILLCIILGIAAYLYK
;
A
#
# COMPACT_ATOMS: atom_id res chain seq x y z
N LYS A 1 11.75 -15.97 29.27
CA LYS A 1 10.36 -16.38 28.92
C LYS A 1 9.49 -15.19 28.48
N ALA A 2 9.60 -14.01 29.11
CA ALA A 2 8.84 -12.84 28.69
C ALA A 2 9.31 -12.25 27.33
N ASP A 3 10.62 -12.20 27.08
CA ASP A 3 11.17 -11.61 25.84
C ASP A 3 10.91 -12.45 24.60
N THR A 4 10.90 -13.78 24.74
CA THR A 4 10.53 -14.71 23.67
C THR A 4 9.07 -14.56 23.27
N ALA A 5 8.17 -14.39 24.25
CA ALA A 5 6.73 -14.19 24.00
C ALA A 5 6.43 -12.82 23.34
N LYS A 6 7.14 -11.75 23.72
CA LYS A 6 7.01 -10.43 23.07
C LYS A 6 7.47 -10.45 21.62
N ASN A 7 8.58 -11.14 21.33
CA ASN A 7 9.09 -11.27 19.97
C ASN A 7 8.16 -12.14 19.09
N GLU A 8 7.60 -13.21 19.64
CA GLU A 8 6.61 -14.05 18.94
C GLU A 8 5.30 -13.30 18.66
N LYS A 9 4.79 -12.50 19.61
CA LYS A 9 3.62 -11.64 19.40
C LYS A 9 3.87 -10.60 18.30
N ASN A 10 5.08 -10.02 18.25
CA ASN A 10 5.49 -9.09 17.19
C ASN A 10 5.53 -9.79 15.82
N ARG A 11 6.10 -11.00 15.75
CA ARG A 11 6.12 -11.80 14.51
C ARG A 11 4.71 -12.18 14.03
N ALA A 12 3.83 -12.60 14.94
CA ALA A 12 2.45 -12.92 14.61
C ALA A 12 1.68 -11.69 14.09
N SER A 13 1.90 -10.52 14.71
CA SER A 13 1.35 -9.24 14.26
C SER A 13 1.84 -8.86 12.85
N VAL A 14 3.16 -8.95 12.61
CA VAL A 14 3.76 -8.70 11.28
C VAL A 14 3.18 -9.65 10.22
N VAL A 15 2.94 -10.92 10.56
CA VAL A 15 2.32 -11.89 9.64
C VAL A 15 0.86 -11.53 9.35
N ALA A 16 0.11 -11.07 10.35
CA ALA A 16 -1.28 -10.63 10.18
C ALA A 16 -1.37 -9.39 9.29
N ILE A 17 -0.53 -8.38 9.53
CA ILE A 17 -0.44 -7.16 8.72
C ILE A 17 -0.04 -7.51 7.28
N ASN A 18 0.97 -8.37 7.08
CA ASN A 18 1.36 -8.80 5.75
C ASN A 18 0.26 -9.57 5.02
N ALA A 19 -0.54 -10.36 5.74
CA ALA A 19 -1.72 -11.02 5.17
C ALA A 19 -2.81 -10.02 4.77
N GLU A 20 -2.98 -8.96 5.53
CA GLU A 20 -3.90 -7.87 5.20
C GLU A 20 -3.43 -7.06 3.98
N ILE A 21 -2.13 -6.73 3.89
CA ILE A 21 -1.52 -6.09 2.71
C ILE A 21 -1.77 -6.94 1.46
N ARG A 22 -1.63 -8.27 1.54
CA ARG A 22 -1.96 -9.16 0.41
C ARG A 22 -3.44 -9.07 0.00
N ARG A 23 -4.36 -9.00 0.96
CA ARG A 23 -5.80 -8.87 0.69
C ARG A 23 -6.15 -7.53 0.06
N THR A 24 -5.59 -6.42 0.56
CA THR A 24 -5.84 -5.08 0.02
C THR A 24 -5.21 -4.90 -1.36
N LYS A 25 -3.98 -5.40 -1.56
CA LYS A 25 -3.31 -5.46 -2.87
C LYS A 25 -4.18 -6.19 -3.91
N ALA A 26 -4.74 -7.34 -3.57
CA ALA A 26 -5.64 -8.07 -4.47
C ALA A 26 -6.90 -7.28 -4.85
N LYS A 27 -7.54 -6.61 -3.88
CA LYS A 27 -8.70 -5.73 -4.13
C LYS A 27 -8.33 -4.56 -5.04
N LEU A 28 -7.19 -3.91 -4.80
CA LEU A 28 -6.73 -2.80 -5.62
C LEU A 28 -6.48 -3.24 -7.06
N VAL A 29 -5.83 -4.39 -7.28
CA VAL A 29 -5.62 -4.96 -8.63
C VAL A 29 -6.95 -5.20 -9.35
N GLU A 30 -7.99 -5.64 -8.64
CA GLU A 30 -9.33 -5.84 -9.22
C GLU A 30 -10.01 -4.51 -9.65
N GLU A 31 -9.70 -3.41 -8.97
CA GLU A 31 -10.28 -2.09 -9.28
C GLU A 31 -9.56 -1.34 -10.40
N VAL A 32 -8.28 -1.63 -10.67
CA VAL A 32 -7.49 -0.94 -11.71
C VAL A 32 -8.14 -0.98 -13.11
N PRO A 33 -8.71 -2.10 -13.60
CA PRO A 33 -9.40 -2.12 -14.90
C PRO A 33 -10.59 -1.14 -14.97
N LYS A 34 -11.28 -0.90 -13.84
CA LYS A 34 -12.38 0.07 -13.78
C LYS A 34 -11.82 1.49 -13.88
N LEU A 35 -10.72 1.78 -13.19
CA LEU A 35 -10.00 3.05 -13.27
C LEU A 35 -9.45 3.31 -14.68
N GLN A 36 -8.89 2.30 -15.37
CA GLN A 36 -8.43 2.42 -16.75
C GLN A 36 -9.57 2.83 -17.70
N ARG A 37 -10.74 2.19 -17.59
CA ARG A 37 -11.92 2.56 -18.38
C ARG A 37 -12.41 3.98 -18.11
N LEU A 38 -12.29 4.46 -16.87
CA LEU A 38 -12.64 5.83 -16.50
C LEU A 38 -11.60 6.85 -16.96
N ALA A 39 -10.32 6.49 -16.97
CA ALA A 39 -9.23 7.33 -17.47
C ALA A 39 -9.32 7.56 -18.98
N MET A 40 -9.82 6.57 -19.74
CA MET A 40 -10.09 6.71 -21.18
C MET A 40 -11.30 7.60 -21.51
N LYS A 41 -12.14 7.96 -20.52
CA LYS A 41 -13.27 8.87 -20.75
C LYS A 41 -12.81 10.32 -20.70
N LYS A 42 -12.94 11.01 -21.82
CA LYS A 42 -12.64 12.45 -21.91
C LYS A 42 -13.67 13.25 -21.11
N VAL A 43 -13.18 14.01 -20.13
CA VAL A 43 -14.01 14.89 -19.29
C VAL A 43 -14.00 16.30 -19.88
N LYS A 44 -15.15 16.98 -19.86
CA LYS A 44 -15.25 18.37 -20.34
C LYS A 44 -14.42 19.29 -19.43
N GLY A 45 -13.51 20.07 -20.02
CA GLY A 45 -12.63 20.99 -19.30
C GLY A 45 -11.23 20.45 -18.99
N LEU A 46 -10.91 19.20 -19.35
CA LEU A 46 -9.57 18.64 -19.21
C LEU A 46 -8.70 18.95 -20.43
N SER A 47 -7.47 19.41 -20.22
CA SER A 47 -6.52 19.64 -21.30
C SER A 47 -6.09 18.28 -21.92
N PRO A 48 -5.65 18.26 -23.19
CA PRO A 48 -5.16 17.02 -23.81
C PRO A 48 -3.91 16.47 -23.11
N GLU A 49 -3.09 17.35 -22.53
CA GLU A 49 -1.90 17.00 -21.77
C GLU A 49 -2.26 16.36 -20.42
N GLU A 50 -3.23 16.92 -19.70
CA GLU A 50 -3.75 16.35 -18.44
C GLU A 50 -4.45 15.01 -18.68
N PHE A 51 -5.13 14.85 -19.82
CA PHE A 51 -5.76 13.59 -20.21
C PHE A 51 -4.72 12.48 -20.46
N ALA A 52 -3.63 12.81 -21.15
CA ALA A 52 -2.51 11.88 -21.37
C ALA A 52 -1.81 11.54 -20.04
N ALA A 53 -1.49 12.54 -19.21
CA ALA A 53 -0.88 12.33 -17.90
C ALA A 53 -1.74 11.45 -16.98
N ARG A 54 -3.06 11.64 -17.00
CA ARG A 54 -4.01 10.79 -16.26
C ARG A 54 -4.00 9.35 -16.76
N HIS A 55 -3.96 9.15 -18.08
CA HIS A 55 -3.88 7.82 -18.68
C HIS A 55 -2.59 7.10 -18.26
N ASP A 56 -1.45 7.78 -18.38
CA ASP A 56 -0.14 7.23 -18.04
C ASP A 56 -0.03 6.89 -16.55
N LEU A 57 -0.57 7.74 -15.67
CA LEU A 57 -0.63 7.49 -14.24
C LEU A 57 -1.42 6.23 -13.92
N VAL A 58 -2.58 6.04 -14.57
CA VAL A 58 -3.43 4.87 -14.37
C VAL A 58 -2.82 3.61 -15.00
N GLN A 59 -2.04 3.75 -16.06
CA GLN A 59 -1.28 2.66 -16.67
C GLN A 59 -0.13 2.17 -15.79
N ALA A 60 0.49 3.05 -15.00
CA ALA A 60 1.56 2.70 -14.05
C ALA A 60 1.07 2.15 -12.70
N LEU A 61 -0.25 2.21 -12.41
CA LEU A 61 -0.81 1.74 -11.13
C LEU A 61 -0.63 0.22 -10.87
N PRO A 62 -0.83 -0.70 -11.83
CA PRO A 62 -0.59 -2.14 -11.62
C PRO A 62 0.82 -2.44 -11.11
N ASP A 63 1.83 -1.86 -11.76
CA ASP A 63 3.23 -2.10 -11.42
C ASP A 63 3.57 -1.54 -10.04
N ARG A 64 3.04 -0.34 -9.72
CA ARG A 64 3.16 0.27 -8.39
C ARG A 64 2.52 -0.58 -7.30
N ILE A 65 1.34 -1.16 -7.55
CA ILE A 65 0.66 -2.04 -6.59
C ILE A 65 1.49 -3.32 -6.38
N GLN A 66 2.07 -3.89 -7.44
CA GLN A 66 2.90 -5.09 -7.35
C GLN A 66 4.21 -4.86 -6.60
N ALA A 67 4.81 -3.67 -6.74
CA ALA A 67 6.05 -3.29 -6.06
C ALA A 67 5.91 -3.14 -4.53
N ILE A 68 4.68 -3.09 -3.98
CA ILE A 68 4.46 -3.02 -2.54
C ILE A 68 4.91 -4.34 -1.89
N PRO A 69 5.91 -4.30 -0.98
CA PRO A 69 6.37 -5.47 -0.25
C PRO A 69 5.31 -5.93 0.76
N ASP A 70 4.91 -7.19 0.65
CA ASP A 70 3.80 -7.80 1.40
C ASP A 70 4.24 -9.05 2.19
N GLY A 71 5.56 -9.14 2.43
CA GLY A 71 6.21 -10.17 3.27
C GLY A 71 6.11 -11.60 2.73
N GLY A 72 5.54 -11.82 1.54
CA GLY A 72 5.45 -13.11 0.88
C GLY A 72 6.17 -13.04 -0.47
N SER A 73 7.20 -13.88 -0.64
CA SER A 73 8.12 -13.92 -1.78
C SER A 73 9.04 -12.70 -1.92
N ALA A 74 10.32 -12.98 -2.18
CA ALA A 74 11.33 -11.96 -2.43
C ALA A 74 10.90 -11.13 -3.64
N ALA A 75 10.88 -9.80 -3.47
CA ALA A 75 10.74 -8.88 -4.58
C ALA A 75 11.83 -9.18 -5.63
N PRO A 76 11.52 -9.26 -6.93
CA PRO A 76 12.56 -9.19 -7.94
C PRO A 76 13.23 -7.82 -7.79
N LYS A 77 14.53 -7.84 -7.50
CA LYS A 77 15.37 -6.64 -7.53
C LYS A 77 15.28 -5.99 -8.91
N GLN A 78 14.56 -4.88 -8.99
CA GLN A 78 14.77 -3.81 -9.97
C GLN A 78 14.70 -2.51 -9.16
N THR A 79 15.81 -1.94 -8.70
CA THR A 79 16.76 -1.07 -9.44
C THR A 79 16.06 -0.02 -10.28
N GLY A 80 16.14 1.23 -9.81
CA GLY A 80 15.75 2.40 -10.59
C GLY A 80 15.14 3.43 -9.67
N GLY A 81 15.98 4.33 -9.13
CA GLY A 81 15.53 5.54 -8.46
C GLY A 81 14.83 6.46 -9.45
N TRP A 82 13.72 7.05 -9.02
CA TRP A 82 12.94 7.99 -9.82
C TRP A 82 13.28 9.40 -9.34
N ALA A 83 14.47 9.87 -9.74
CA ALA A 83 14.78 11.29 -9.76
C ALA A 83 14.08 11.90 -10.99
N ALA A 84 13.32 12.96 -10.76
CA ALA A 84 12.63 13.70 -11.80
C ALA A 84 13.64 14.31 -12.79
N SER A 85 13.34 14.17 -14.08
CA SER A 85 14.06 14.70 -15.24
C SER A 85 14.64 16.10 -15.05
N ALA A 86 15.97 16.19 -15.03
CA ALA A 86 16.70 17.41 -15.32
C ALA A 86 17.17 17.41 -16.78
N SER A 87 16.74 18.44 -17.51
CA SER A 87 17.37 19.09 -18.67
C SER A 87 18.26 18.26 -19.61
N ARG A 88 17.75 18.05 -20.83
CA ARG A 88 18.55 17.77 -22.02
C ARG A 88 19.46 18.97 -22.33
N THR A 89 20.75 18.87 -22.05
CA THR A 89 21.74 19.72 -22.69
C THR A 89 23.00 18.90 -22.93
N ASN A 90 23.22 18.45 -24.17
CA ASN A 90 24.57 18.09 -24.58
C ASN A 90 24.79 18.36 -26.08
N ASN A 91 25.98 18.91 -26.34
CA ASN A 91 26.71 19.00 -27.60
C ASN A 91 26.43 20.21 -28.51
N ILE A 92 26.90 21.38 -28.09
CA ILE A 92 27.41 22.39 -29.03
C ILE A 92 28.88 22.07 -29.29
N LYS A 93 29.21 21.66 -30.51
CA LYS A 93 30.56 21.39 -31.01
C LYS A 93 31.08 22.68 -31.61
N PHE A 94 32.16 23.25 -31.07
CA PHE A 94 32.82 24.43 -31.61
C PHE A 94 34.16 23.99 -32.21
N ASP A 95 34.19 23.81 -33.53
CA ASP A 95 35.45 23.74 -34.29
C ASP A 95 35.93 25.19 -34.48
N SER A 96 37.06 25.55 -33.90
CA SER A 96 37.73 26.81 -34.24
C SER A 96 39.24 26.59 -34.29
N ASP A 97 39.69 26.28 -35.49
CA ASP A 97 41.09 26.23 -35.90
C ASP A 97 41.62 27.67 -35.96
N GLY A 98 42.41 28.05 -34.97
CA GLY A 98 42.94 29.40 -34.82
C GLY A 98 44.31 29.36 -34.16
N ARG A 99 45.34 29.13 -34.98
CA ARG A 99 46.74 29.39 -34.61
C ARG A 99 46.89 30.84 -34.19
N PHE A 100 47.17 31.08 -32.91
CA PHE A 100 47.74 32.31 -32.41
C PHE A 100 49.06 31.98 -31.72
N ASP A 101 50.14 32.62 -32.17
CA ASP A 101 51.47 32.58 -31.57
C ASP A 101 51.40 33.03 -30.10
N ASP A 102 51.85 32.15 -29.21
CA ASP A 102 51.93 32.34 -27.76
C ASP A 102 53.38 32.63 -27.35
N ASP A 103 53.90 33.81 -27.74
CA ASP A 103 55.32 34.15 -27.50
C ASP A 103 55.51 35.55 -26.87
N TYR A 104 54.51 36.05 -26.13
CA TYR A 104 54.56 37.40 -25.53
C TYR A 104 54.33 37.49 -24.01
N PHE A 105 54.14 36.36 -23.32
CA PHE A 105 54.04 36.34 -21.86
C PHE A 105 55.05 35.36 -21.24
N GLN A 106 56.24 35.88 -20.92
CA GLN A 106 57.15 35.18 -20.02
C GLN A 106 56.58 35.27 -18.60
N GLN A 107 55.63 34.39 -18.28
CA GLN A 107 55.11 34.19 -16.95
C GLN A 107 56.24 33.62 -16.08
N SER A 108 56.85 34.46 -15.25
CA SER A 108 57.80 34.00 -14.22
C SER A 108 57.14 32.89 -13.39
N GLU A 109 57.86 31.79 -13.16
CA GLU A 109 57.35 30.59 -12.48
C GLU A 109 56.72 30.91 -11.11
N GLU A 110 57.21 31.93 -10.39
CA GLU A 110 56.64 32.39 -9.12
C GLU A 110 55.21 32.95 -9.23
N SER A 111 54.86 33.59 -10.34
CA SER A 111 53.51 34.16 -10.54
C SER A 111 52.47 33.09 -10.88
N SER A 112 52.91 31.98 -11.50
CA SER A 112 52.05 30.83 -11.77
C SER A 112 51.67 30.06 -10.49
N GLN A 113 52.59 29.96 -9.52
CA GLN A 113 52.36 29.26 -8.25
C GLN A 113 51.31 29.99 -7.40
N PHE A 114 51.36 31.32 -7.33
CA PHE A 114 50.37 32.11 -6.60
C PHE A 114 48.96 32.03 -7.23
N ARG A 115 48.84 32.04 -8.56
CA ARG A 115 47.55 31.85 -9.24
C ARG A 115 47.00 30.45 -9.01
N ASN A 116 47.84 29.43 -9.13
CA ASN A 116 47.45 28.05 -8.88
C ASN A 116 47.04 27.83 -7.41
N GLU A 117 47.72 28.45 -6.45
CA GLU A 117 47.35 28.34 -5.03
C GLU A 117 46.03 29.08 -4.72
N PHE A 118 45.81 30.24 -5.34
CA PHE A 118 44.54 30.96 -5.24
C PHE A 118 43.38 30.18 -5.87
N GLU A 119 43.59 29.60 -7.05
CA GLU A 119 42.61 28.76 -7.72
C GLU A 119 42.33 27.46 -6.96
N MET A 120 43.36 26.85 -6.37
CA MET A 120 43.22 25.66 -5.53
C MET A 120 42.45 25.96 -4.24
N ARG A 121 42.65 27.14 -3.62
CA ARG A 121 41.85 27.58 -2.46
C ARG A 121 40.38 27.81 -2.84
N LYS A 122 40.12 28.47 -3.96
CA LYS A 122 38.76 28.71 -4.45
C LYS A 122 38.04 27.41 -4.80
N MET A 123 38.75 26.47 -5.44
CA MET A 123 38.21 25.15 -5.77
C MET A 123 37.97 24.30 -4.52
N LYS A 124 38.85 24.41 -3.51
CA LYS A 124 38.67 23.72 -2.23
C LYS A 124 37.44 24.25 -1.48
N GLN A 125 37.24 25.58 -1.42
CA GLN A 125 36.05 26.20 -0.83
C GLN A 125 34.76 25.81 -1.55
N ALA A 126 34.75 25.91 -2.88
CA ALA A 126 33.59 25.48 -3.66
C ALA A 126 33.29 23.99 -3.43
N CYS A 127 34.29 23.12 -3.41
CA CYS A 127 34.11 21.70 -3.13
C CYS A 127 33.54 21.43 -1.72
N THR A 128 33.98 22.17 -0.70
CA THR A 128 33.39 22.07 0.64
C THR A 128 31.94 22.56 0.67
N ASP A 129 31.61 23.67 0.02
CA ASP A 129 30.23 24.20 -0.01
C ASP A 129 29.26 23.21 -0.70
N TYR A 130 29.69 22.56 -1.79
CA TYR A 130 28.89 21.51 -2.44
C TYR A 130 28.70 20.27 -1.56
N SER A 131 29.71 19.93 -0.76
CA SER A 131 29.62 18.80 0.16
C SER A 131 28.71 19.12 1.35
N ASP A 132 28.79 20.33 1.89
CA ASP A 132 27.98 20.79 3.02
C ASP A 132 26.50 20.90 2.64
N GLN A 133 26.19 21.40 1.43
CA GLN A 133 24.81 21.38 0.91
C GLN A 133 24.23 19.96 0.75
N GLY A 134 25.06 18.99 0.35
CA GLY A 134 24.66 17.60 0.27
C GLY A 134 24.37 17.00 1.65
N LEU A 135 25.18 17.35 2.65
CA LEU A 135 25.00 16.90 4.03
C LEU A 135 23.78 17.55 4.70
N ASP A 136 23.49 18.81 4.42
CA ASP A 136 22.29 19.50 4.92
C ASP A 136 20.99 18.91 4.34
N MET A 137 20.97 18.56 3.05
CA MET A 137 19.81 17.88 2.47
C MET A 137 19.58 16.49 3.09
N ILE A 138 20.67 15.78 3.41
CA ILE A 138 20.60 14.47 4.08
C ILE A 138 20.14 14.62 5.53
N SER A 139 20.60 15.66 6.24
CA SER A 139 20.21 15.90 7.64
C SER A 139 18.72 16.25 7.75
N GLU A 140 18.20 17.09 6.85
CA GLU A 140 16.78 17.40 6.75
C GLU A 140 15.94 16.16 6.39
N GLY A 141 16.43 15.34 5.45
CA GLY A 141 15.83 14.05 5.10
C GLY A 141 15.79 13.07 6.28
N LEU A 142 16.80 13.10 7.15
CA LEU A 142 16.85 12.25 8.35
C LEU A 142 15.91 12.75 9.45
N ASP A 143 15.79 14.06 9.64
CA ASP A 143 14.87 14.64 10.61
C ASP A 143 13.39 14.41 10.22
N THR A 144 13.07 14.50 8.93
CA THR A 144 11.72 14.14 8.45
C THR A 144 11.41 12.66 8.69
N LEU A 145 12.37 11.76 8.43
CA LEU A 145 12.21 10.34 8.70
C LEU A 145 12.05 10.04 10.19
N LYS A 146 12.80 10.74 11.04
CA LYS A 146 12.71 10.63 12.50
C LYS A 146 11.33 11.05 13.02
N ASN A 147 10.79 12.16 12.51
CA ASN A 147 9.46 12.63 12.89
C ASN A 147 8.37 11.65 12.46
N MET A 148 8.44 11.13 11.22
CA MET A 148 7.50 10.10 10.74
C MET A 148 7.59 8.79 11.54
N ALA A 149 8.81 8.38 11.93
CA ALA A 149 9.00 7.19 12.75
C ALA A 149 8.43 7.37 14.17
N GLN A 150 8.52 8.59 14.72
CA GLN A 150 7.95 8.92 16.01
C GLN A 150 6.42 8.94 15.96
N ASP A 151 5.84 9.57 14.94
CA ASP A 151 4.39 9.58 14.71
C ASP A 151 3.84 8.15 14.50
N MET A 152 4.57 7.31 13.77
CA MET A 152 4.24 5.89 13.63
C MET A 152 4.35 5.13 14.95
N ASN A 153 5.33 5.43 15.81
CA ASN A 153 5.45 4.78 17.10
C ASN A 153 4.26 5.14 18.01
N GLU A 154 3.84 6.41 18.02
CA GLU A 154 2.67 6.85 18.78
C GLU A 154 1.35 6.27 18.24
N GLU A 155 1.22 6.13 16.91
CA GLU A 155 0.03 5.51 16.29
C GLU A 155 -0.01 3.99 16.52
N VAL A 156 1.15 3.31 16.53
CA VAL A 156 1.28 1.89 16.91
C VAL A 156 0.89 1.69 18.38
N ASP A 157 1.33 2.57 19.28
CA ASP A 157 0.94 2.52 20.70
C ASP A 157 -0.56 2.85 20.89
N ARG A 158 -1.16 3.70 20.03
CA ARG A 158 -2.60 3.99 20.00
C ARG A 158 -3.46 2.88 19.37
N GLN A 159 -2.90 1.97 18.57
CA GLN A 159 -3.63 0.85 17.96
C GLN A 159 -3.73 -0.40 18.83
N VAL A 160 -3.07 -0.43 20.00
CA VAL A 160 -3.16 -1.57 20.93
C VAL A 160 -4.58 -1.87 21.47
N PRO A 161 -5.50 -0.91 21.70
CA PRO A 161 -6.85 -1.21 22.17
C PRO A 161 -7.89 -1.51 21.08
N LEU A 162 -7.53 -1.61 19.79
CA LEU A 162 -8.50 -1.94 18.72
C LEU A 162 -8.59 -3.44 18.38
N MET A 163 -7.69 -4.27 18.94
CA MET A 163 -7.67 -5.71 18.67
C MET A 163 -8.71 -6.48 19.50
N ASP A 164 -9.01 -6.04 20.73
CA ASP A 164 -10.01 -6.70 21.58
C ASP A 164 -11.44 -6.48 21.05
N GLU A 165 -11.72 -5.33 20.46
CA GLU A 165 -13.06 -5.01 19.96
C GLU A 165 -13.43 -5.78 18.67
N ILE A 166 -12.43 -6.24 17.89
CA ILE A 166 -12.65 -7.01 16.66
C ILE A 166 -12.95 -8.47 17.00
N ASP A 167 -12.16 -9.10 17.87
CA ASP A 167 -12.41 -10.48 18.33
C ASP A 167 -13.76 -10.57 19.05
N ASP A 168 -14.09 -9.59 19.90
CA ASP A 168 -15.40 -9.51 20.57
C ASP A 168 -16.57 -9.39 19.58
N LYS A 169 -16.42 -8.59 18.52
CA LYS A 169 -17.46 -8.44 17.48
C LYS A 169 -17.62 -9.70 16.64
N VAL A 170 -16.54 -10.40 16.34
CA VAL A 170 -16.55 -11.66 15.59
C VAL A 170 -17.20 -12.79 16.41
N ASP A 171 -16.85 -12.91 17.68
CA ASP A 171 -17.43 -13.91 18.59
C ASP A 171 -18.92 -13.66 18.83
N LYS A 172 -19.32 -12.38 18.99
CA LYS A 172 -20.72 -11.99 19.13
C LYS A 172 -21.53 -12.31 17.87
N ALA A 173 -21.03 -11.97 16.69
CA ALA A 173 -21.70 -12.29 15.42
C ALA A 173 -21.83 -13.81 15.21
N THR A 174 -20.80 -14.58 15.59
CA THR A 174 -20.82 -16.05 15.50
C THR A 174 -21.83 -16.67 16.46
N SER A 175 -21.93 -16.13 17.68
CA SER A 175 -22.92 -16.55 18.69
C SER A 175 -24.35 -16.25 18.25
N ASP A 176 -24.59 -15.07 17.69
CA ASP A 176 -25.90 -14.68 17.17
C ASP A 176 -26.33 -15.54 15.97
N LEU A 177 -25.41 -15.86 15.05
CA LEU A 177 -25.66 -16.81 13.96
C LEU A 177 -25.98 -18.23 14.49
N ARG A 178 -25.26 -18.70 15.50
CA ARG A 178 -25.53 -20.01 16.11
C ARG A 178 -26.89 -20.05 16.78
N ASN A 179 -27.24 -19.02 17.56
CA ASN A 179 -28.53 -18.93 18.26
C ASN A 179 -29.70 -18.82 17.29
N THR A 180 -29.59 -18.03 16.23
CA THR A 180 -30.63 -17.92 15.20
C THR A 180 -30.81 -19.25 14.46
N ASN A 181 -29.74 -19.98 14.16
CA ASN A 181 -29.82 -21.31 13.55
C ASN A 181 -30.54 -22.33 14.46
N VAL A 182 -30.25 -22.31 15.77
CA VAL A 182 -30.93 -23.16 16.76
C VAL A 182 -32.43 -22.82 16.85
N ARG A 183 -32.78 -21.53 16.90
CA ARG A 183 -34.19 -21.08 16.90
C ARG A 183 -34.92 -21.53 15.64
N LEU A 184 -34.30 -21.36 14.47
CA LEU A 184 -34.85 -21.82 13.19
C LEU A 184 -35.07 -23.34 13.18
N LYS A 185 -34.10 -24.13 13.63
CA LYS A 185 -34.25 -25.59 13.76
C LYS A 185 -35.40 -25.96 14.69
N HIS A 186 -35.53 -25.28 15.83
CA HIS A 186 -36.63 -25.53 16.76
C HIS A 186 -37.98 -25.21 16.12
N THR A 187 -38.13 -24.06 15.46
CA THR A 187 -39.35 -23.68 14.75
C THR A 187 -39.70 -24.68 13.66
N VAL A 188 -38.73 -25.12 12.84
CA VAL A 188 -38.95 -26.14 11.80
C VAL A 188 -39.43 -27.46 12.40
N ASN A 189 -38.81 -27.90 13.50
CA ASN A 189 -39.20 -29.15 14.15
C ASN A 189 -40.60 -29.05 14.78
N GLN A 190 -40.94 -27.90 15.34
CA GLN A 190 -42.26 -27.64 15.91
C GLN A 190 -43.35 -27.63 14.83
N LEU A 191 -43.09 -27.02 13.66
CA LEU A 191 -44.01 -27.04 12.52
C LEU A 191 -44.20 -28.44 11.94
N ARG A 192 -43.14 -29.26 11.93
CA ARG A 192 -43.25 -30.68 11.53
C ARG A 192 -44.12 -31.46 12.52
N SER A 193 -43.94 -31.22 13.82
CA SER A 193 -44.71 -31.87 14.88
C SER A 193 -46.20 -31.47 14.84
N SER A 194 -46.52 -30.20 14.60
CA SER A 194 -47.91 -29.73 14.53
C SER A 194 -48.65 -30.30 13.32
N ARG A 195 -47.97 -30.44 12.19
CA ARG A 195 -48.54 -31.11 11.00
C ARG A 195 -48.85 -32.58 11.28
N ASN A 196 -47.93 -33.29 11.92
CA ASN A 196 -48.16 -34.70 12.27
C ASN A 196 -49.36 -34.85 13.23
N PHE A 197 -49.45 -33.99 14.24
CA PHE A 197 -50.59 -33.97 15.18
C PHE A 197 -51.94 -33.71 14.48
N CYS A 198 -51.98 -32.79 13.51
CA CYS A 198 -53.18 -32.52 12.72
C CYS A 198 -53.60 -33.73 11.86
N ILE A 199 -52.63 -34.42 11.24
CA ILE A 199 -52.86 -35.62 10.44
C ILE A 199 -53.46 -36.74 11.31
N ASP A 200 -52.94 -36.94 12.52
CA ASP A 200 -53.43 -37.97 13.44
C ASP A 200 -54.90 -37.75 13.85
N ILE A 201 -55.28 -36.51 14.14
CA ILE A 201 -56.68 -36.16 14.47
C ILE A 201 -57.62 -36.46 13.29
N ILE A 202 -57.23 -36.08 12.07
CA ILE A 202 -58.05 -36.33 10.87
C ILE A 202 -58.21 -37.84 10.62
N LEU A 203 -57.13 -38.62 10.75
CA LEU A 203 -57.18 -40.07 10.59
C LEU A 203 -58.09 -40.72 11.64
N LEU A 204 -58.05 -40.26 12.89
CA LEU A 204 -58.91 -40.75 13.97
C LEU A 204 -60.40 -40.48 13.64
N CYS A 205 -60.74 -39.28 13.17
CA CYS A 205 -62.10 -38.94 12.73
C CYS A 205 -62.61 -39.85 11.60
N ILE A 206 -61.77 -40.18 10.62
CA ILE A 206 -62.13 -41.08 9.51
C ILE A 206 -62.40 -42.50 10.04
N ILE A 207 -61.51 -43.02 10.89
CA ILE A 207 -61.67 -44.36 11.49
C ILE A 207 -62.97 -44.44 12.31
N LEU A 208 -63.26 -43.42 13.15
CA LEU A 208 -64.49 -43.36 13.91
C LEU A 208 -65.74 -43.29 13.01
N GLY A 209 -65.69 -42.53 11.92
CA GLY A 209 -66.78 -42.45 10.95
C GLY A 209 -67.08 -43.81 10.31
N ILE A 210 -66.05 -44.56 9.92
CA ILE A 210 -66.20 -45.91 9.37
C ILE A 210 -66.74 -46.89 10.43
N ALA A 211 -66.20 -46.83 11.65
CA ALA A 211 -66.66 -47.69 12.75
C ALA A 211 -68.14 -47.44 13.08
N ALA A 212 -68.57 -46.17 13.15
CA ALA A 212 -69.96 -45.80 13.39
C ALA A 212 -70.89 -46.20 12.22
N TYR A 213 -70.40 -46.17 10.98
CA TYR A 213 -71.13 -46.66 9.81
C TYR A 213 -71.33 -48.18 9.84
N LEU A 214 -70.31 -48.94 10.25
CA LEU A 214 -70.40 -50.40 10.36
C LEU A 214 -71.23 -50.88 11.55
N TYR A 215 -71.35 -50.07 12.60
CA TYR A 215 -72.16 -50.38 13.79
C TYR A 215 -73.63 -49.94 13.68
N LYS A 216 -74.03 -49.36 12.54
CA LYS A 216 -75.40 -48.95 12.24
C LYS A 216 -76.00 -49.85 11.16
#